data_AF-A0A0A9ZDA0-F1
#
_entry.id   AF-A0A0A9ZDA0-F1
#
_cell.length_a   1.000
_cell.length_b   1.000
_cell.length_c   1.000
_cell.angle_alpha   90.00
_cell.angle_beta   90.00
_cell.angle_gamma   90.00
#
_symmetry.space_group_name_H-M   'P 1'
#
loop_
_entity.id
_entity.type
_entity.pdbx_description
1 polymer ?
#
loop_
_entity_poly.entity_id
_entity_poly.type
_entity_poly.pdbx_seq_one_letter_code
_entity_poly.pdbx_strand_id
1 'polypeptide(L)'
;MHAEGVLFLVGAVVLATVTGQVFLPQFIQPPPAQQALTYNQPLVAAQSQNYAHRDVLINSQAESQLPDHLLNPFYKNPRVAQALAKESWFGPGEMLVNERETQKIPRTNIFSMLKNAGLARRRR
;
A
#
# COMPACT_ATOMS: atom_id res chain seq x y z
N MET A 1 -19.09 14.75 -71.89
CA MET A 1 -18.02 15.27 -72.77
C MET A 1 -17.42 16.46 -72.04
N HIS A 2 -16.20 16.53 -71.50
CA HIS A 2 -14.97 15.72 -71.50
C HIS A 2 -14.23 16.13 -70.19
N ALA A 3 -13.73 15.19 -69.39
CA ALA A 3 -12.33 14.75 -69.31
C ALA A 3 -11.52 15.45 -68.20
N GLU A 4 -10.95 14.63 -67.30
CA GLU A 4 -9.51 14.56 -66.93
C GLU A 4 -8.82 15.91 -66.61
N GLY A 5 -8.36 16.23 -65.41
CA GLY A 5 -7.37 15.50 -64.62
C GLY A 5 -5.97 16.07 -64.88
N VAL A 6 -5.41 16.91 -64.00
CA VAL A 6 -3.94 17.14 -63.89
C VAL A 6 -3.58 17.52 -62.44
N LEU A 7 -2.65 16.73 -61.90
CA LEU A 7 -2.01 16.75 -60.58
C LEU A 7 -0.88 17.82 -60.53
N PHE A 8 -0.30 18.05 -59.34
CA PHE A 8 0.96 18.77 -58.98
C PHE A 8 0.73 19.99 -58.06
N LEU A 9 1.44 20.25 -56.95
CA LEU A 9 2.47 19.56 -56.16
C LEU A 9 2.74 20.45 -54.92
N VAL A 10 3.18 19.82 -53.81
CA VAL A 10 4.00 20.37 -52.70
C VAL A 10 3.35 21.32 -51.69
N GLY A 11 3.48 20.93 -50.41
CA GLY A 11 3.68 21.90 -49.33
C GLY A 11 2.97 21.66 -48.00
N ALA A 12 2.81 20.41 -47.54
CA ALA A 12 2.33 20.17 -46.16
C ALA A 12 3.43 20.56 -45.14
N VAL A 13 3.45 21.81 -44.71
CA VAL A 13 4.19 22.22 -43.51
C VAL A 13 3.31 21.93 -42.31
N VAL A 14 3.47 20.75 -41.72
CA VAL A 14 2.93 20.44 -40.40
C VAL A 14 3.81 21.16 -39.37
N LEU A 15 3.37 22.35 -38.97
CA LEU A 15 3.97 23.05 -37.85
C LEU A 15 3.52 22.35 -36.56
N ALA A 16 4.33 21.42 -36.07
CA ALA A 16 4.09 20.76 -34.79
C ALA A 16 4.21 21.80 -33.66
N THR A 17 3.08 22.34 -33.21
CA THR A 17 3.02 23.15 -32.00
C THR A 17 3.30 22.23 -30.81
N VAL A 18 4.52 22.29 -30.27
CA VAL A 18 4.85 21.69 -28.98
C VAL A 18 4.08 22.44 -27.91
N THR A 19 2.95 21.88 -27.47
CA THR A 19 2.27 22.33 -26.26
C THR A 19 3.08 21.84 -25.07
N GLY A 20 4.01 22.68 -24.59
CA GLY A 20 4.70 22.43 -23.33
C GLY A 20 3.69 22.45 -22.19
N GLN A 21 3.49 21.32 -21.52
CA GLN A 21 2.71 21.29 -20.28
C GLN A 21 3.55 21.88 -19.14
N VAL A 22 3.11 23.02 -18.63
CA VAL A 22 3.70 23.63 -17.42
C VAL A 22 3.19 22.86 -16.20
N PHE A 23 4.08 22.14 -15.54
CA PHE A 23 3.79 21.47 -14.27
C PHE A 23 3.89 22.49 -13.13
N LEU A 24 2.74 22.86 -12.55
CA LEU A 24 2.74 23.67 -11.32
C LEU A 24 3.12 22.79 -10.12
N PRO A 25 3.98 23.25 -9.20
CA PRO A 25 4.31 22.50 -8.00
C PRO A 25 3.06 22.34 -7.12
N GLN A 26 2.63 21.10 -6.94
CA GLN A 26 1.59 20.76 -5.96
C GLN A 26 2.20 20.90 -4.55
N PHE A 27 1.68 21.82 -3.74
CA PHE A 27 1.99 21.85 -2.32
C PHE A 27 1.37 20.62 -1.67
N ILE A 28 2.21 19.71 -1.14
CA ILE A 28 1.77 18.54 -0.39
C ILE A 28 1.11 19.04 0.90
N GLN A 29 -0.22 19.09 0.92
CA GLN A 29 -0.94 19.27 2.17
C GLN A 29 -0.69 18.02 3.04
N PRO A 30 -0.26 18.18 4.31
CA PRO A 30 -0.25 17.05 5.22
C PRO A 30 -1.69 16.52 5.32
N PRO A 31 -1.90 15.20 5.37
CA PRO A 31 -3.22 14.65 5.58
C PRO A 31 -3.83 15.29 6.83
N PRO A 32 -5.13 15.65 6.80
CA PRO A 32 -5.79 16.21 7.97
C PRO A 32 -5.54 15.29 9.15
N ALA A 33 -5.24 15.87 10.32
CA ALA A 33 -4.98 15.12 11.54
C ALA A 33 -6.06 14.05 11.70
N GLN A 34 -5.65 12.79 11.53
CA GLN A 34 -6.57 11.66 11.61
C GLN A 34 -7.17 11.70 13.01
N GLN A 35 -8.49 11.85 13.06
CA GLN A 35 -9.24 11.76 14.30
C GLN A 35 -8.93 10.38 14.91
N ALA A 36 -8.66 10.33 16.21
CA ALA A 36 -8.39 9.08 16.90
C ALA A 36 -9.54 8.10 16.60
N LEU A 37 -9.22 6.96 15.98
CA LEU A 37 -10.18 5.89 15.79
C LEU A 37 -10.49 5.29 17.16
N THR A 38 -11.61 5.71 17.77
CA THR A 38 -12.20 4.99 18.89
C THR A 38 -12.80 3.71 18.34
N TYR A 39 -12.05 2.61 18.39
CA TYR A 39 -12.54 1.28 18.06
C TYR A 39 -13.52 0.83 19.14
N ASN A 40 -14.82 0.99 18.88
CA ASN A 40 -15.85 0.29 19.61
C ASN A 40 -15.86 -1.15 19.09
N GLN A 41 -15.29 -2.08 19.84
CA GLN A 41 -15.21 -3.49 19.44
C GLN A 41 -16.54 -4.21 19.69
N PRO A 42 -17.22 -4.76 18.67
CA PRO A 42 -18.17 -5.84 18.89
C PRO A 42 -17.42 -7.15 19.10
N LEU A 43 -17.77 -7.84 20.19
CA LEU A 43 -17.20 -9.11 20.65
C LEU A 43 -17.68 -10.27 19.77
N VAL A 44 -17.36 -10.30 18.47
CA VAL A 44 -17.84 -11.35 17.55
C VAL A 44 -16.71 -11.85 16.64
N ALA A 45 -15.80 -12.66 17.23
CA ALA A 45 -14.97 -13.66 16.54
C ALA A 45 -14.18 -14.49 17.58
N ALA A 46 -14.84 -14.99 18.62
CA ALA A 46 -14.17 -15.57 19.79
C ALA A 46 -13.71 -17.05 19.63
N GLN A 47 -13.70 -17.65 18.44
CA GLN A 47 -13.56 -19.13 18.35
C GLN A 47 -12.48 -19.68 17.41
N SER A 48 -11.53 -18.87 16.94
CA SER A 48 -10.35 -19.39 16.21
C SER A 48 -9.01 -18.73 16.58
N GLN A 49 -8.97 -17.92 17.65
CA GLN A 49 -8.00 -16.82 17.76
C GLN A 49 -7.11 -16.91 19.01
N ASN A 50 -6.34 -17.98 19.20
CA ASN A 50 -5.36 -18.04 20.30
C ASN A 50 -3.89 -18.07 19.86
N TYR A 51 -3.60 -17.98 18.56
CA TYR A 51 -2.23 -18.05 18.04
C TYR A 51 -1.82 -16.88 17.14
N ALA A 52 -2.73 -15.97 16.81
CA ALA A 52 -2.38 -14.80 16.01
C ALA A 52 -1.98 -13.64 16.92
N HIS A 53 -0.75 -13.17 16.77
CA HIS A 53 -0.25 -11.97 17.45
C HIS A 53 -1.17 -10.77 17.17
N ARG A 54 -1.45 -9.93 18.18
CA ARG A 54 -2.39 -8.78 18.11
C ARG A 54 -2.27 -7.93 16.84
N ASP A 55 -1.05 -7.53 16.47
CA ASP A 55 -0.81 -6.72 15.26
C ASP A 55 -1.31 -7.38 13.96
N VAL A 56 -1.26 -8.71 13.88
CA VAL A 56 -1.76 -9.46 12.71
C VAL A 56 -3.27 -9.34 12.62
N LEU A 57 -3.96 -9.44 13.76
CA LEU A 57 -5.42 -9.27 13.83
C LEU A 57 -5.84 -7.85 13.45
N ILE A 58 -5.13 -6.85 13.98
CA ILE A 58 -5.40 -5.44 13.66
C ILE A 58 -5.19 -5.17 12.17
N ASN A 59 -4.08 -5.66 11.60
CA ASN A 59 -3.80 -5.49 10.18
C ASN A 59 -4.84 -6.21 9.32
N SER A 60 -5.20 -7.45 9.65
CA SER A 60 -6.23 -8.20 8.92
C SER A 60 -7.58 -7.48 8.95
N GLN A 61 -7.97 -6.91 10.09
CA GLN A 61 -9.18 -6.10 10.20
C GLN A 61 -9.09 -4.83 9.34
N ALA A 62 -7.96 -4.11 9.38
CA ALA A 62 -7.76 -2.92 8.57
C ALA A 62 -7.77 -3.24 7.06
N GLU A 63 -7.11 -4.33 6.68
CA GLU A 63 -7.08 -4.83 5.30
C GLU A 63 -8.48 -5.18 4.81
N SER A 64 -9.33 -5.79 5.64
CA SER A 64 -10.72 -6.12 5.25
C SER A 64 -11.57 -4.90 4.86
N GLN A 65 -11.16 -3.69 5.24
CA GLN A 65 -11.86 -2.44 4.92
C GLN A 65 -11.30 -1.76 3.65
N LEU A 66 -10.24 -2.30 3.04
CA LEU A 66 -9.64 -1.72 1.85
C LEU A 66 -10.51 -1.97 0.60
N PRO A 67 -10.49 -1.03 -0.37
CA PRO A 67 -11.08 -1.25 -1.68
C PRO A 67 -10.49 -2.47 -2.41
N ASP A 68 -11.31 -3.10 -3.25
CA ASP A 68 -10.97 -4.35 -3.94
C ASP A 68 -9.66 -4.35 -4.75
N HIS A 69 -9.26 -3.18 -5.27
CA HIS A 69 -8.04 -3.02 -6.05
C HIS A 69 -6.77 -2.92 -5.18
N LEU A 70 -6.91 -2.67 -3.88
CA LEU A 70 -5.81 -2.69 -2.90
C LEU A 70 -5.75 -4.00 -2.12
N LEU A 71 -6.80 -4.81 -2.19
CA LEU A 71 -6.83 -6.15 -1.62
C LEU A 71 -5.95 -7.10 -2.43
N ASN A 72 -5.22 -7.98 -1.73
CA ASN A 72 -4.43 -9.00 -2.38
C ASN A 72 -5.35 -10.01 -3.11
N PRO A 73 -5.30 -10.13 -4.46
CA PRO A 73 -6.15 -11.06 -5.19
C PRO A 73 -5.77 -12.52 -4.96
N PHE A 74 -4.56 -12.80 -4.49
CA PHE A 74 -4.01 -14.14 -4.30
C PHE A 74 -4.87 -15.01 -3.37
N TYR A 75 -5.39 -14.42 -2.29
CA TYR A 75 -6.22 -15.13 -1.32
C TYR A 75 -7.70 -15.27 -1.74
N LYS A 76 -8.12 -14.66 -2.86
CA LYS A 76 -9.49 -14.80 -3.37
C LYS A 76 -9.77 -16.19 -3.95
N ASN A 77 -8.72 -16.93 -4.33
CA ASN A 77 -8.88 -18.30 -4.82
C ASN A 77 -8.96 -19.29 -3.64
N PRO A 78 -10.11 -19.97 -3.44
CA PRO A 78 -10.30 -20.86 -2.29
C PRO A 78 -9.32 -22.04 -2.28
N ARG A 79 -8.87 -22.51 -3.45
CA ARG A 79 -7.90 -23.61 -3.56
C ARG A 79 -6.52 -23.19 -3.05
N VAL A 80 -6.11 -21.96 -3.37
CA VAL A 80 -4.81 -21.40 -2.94
C VAL A 80 -4.82 -21.15 -1.44
N ALA A 81 -5.90 -20.52 -0.94
CA ALA A 81 -6.07 -20.28 0.50
C ALA A 81 -6.04 -21.58 1.31
N GLN A 82 -6.74 -22.62 0.85
CA GLN A 82 -6.75 -23.93 1.52
C GLN A 82 -5.41 -24.65 1.47
N ALA A 83 -4.65 -24.54 0.37
CA ALA A 83 -3.33 -25.14 0.27
C ALA A 83 -2.34 -24.48 1.24
N LEU A 84 -2.33 -23.15 1.33
CA LEU A 84 -1.44 -22.41 2.24
C LEU A 84 -1.77 -22.65 3.71
N ALA A 85 -3.05 -22.80 4.05
CA ALA A 85 -3.47 -23.10 5.41
C ALA A 85 -2.90 -24.45 5.92
N LYS A 86 -2.61 -25.41 5.03
CA LYS A 86 -2.03 -26.70 5.40
C LYS A 86 -0.53 -26.64 5.69
N GLU A 87 0.20 -25.81 4.94
CA GLU A 87 1.66 -25.68 5.01
C GLU A 87 2.11 -24.66 6.06
N SER A 88 1.19 -23.83 6.57
CA SER A 88 1.51 -22.72 7.49
C SER A 88 1.56 -23.13 8.97
N TRP A 89 1.67 -24.42 9.30
CA TRP A 89 1.73 -24.87 10.69
C TRP A 89 3.17 -25.10 11.11
N PHE A 90 3.56 -24.53 12.27
CA PHE A 90 4.94 -24.49 12.78
C PHE A 90 5.74 -25.77 12.52
N GLY A 91 6.89 -25.61 11.86
CA GLY A 91 7.83 -26.69 11.61
C GLY A 91 8.64 -27.08 12.86
N PRO A 92 9.41 -28.18 12.81
CA PRO A 92 10.28 -28.58 13.92
C PRO A 92 11.28 -27.47 14.29
N GLY A 93 11.24 -27.02 15.54
CA GLY A 93 12.12 -25.95 16.06
C GLY A 93 11.58 -24.53 15.86
N GLU A 94 10.42 -24.36 15.23
CA GLU A 94 9.75 -23.06 15.15
C GLU A 94 8.93 -22.81 16.41
N MET A 95 8.94 -21.56 16.86
CA MET A 95 8.15 -21.12 18.01
C MET A 95 7.17 -20.06 17.58
N LEU A 96 5.96 -20.11 18.14
CA LEU A 96 4.97 -19.07 17.97
C LEU A 96 5.50 -17.73 18.49
N VAL A 97 5.39 -16.70 17.65
CA VAL A 97 5.76 -15.32 18.02
C VAL A 97 4.63 -14.70 18.84
N ASN A 98 4.68 -14.90 20.16
CA ASN A 98 3.74 -14.28 21.09
C ASN A 98 4.06 -12.80 21.35
N GLU A 99 5.35 -12.48 21.48
CA GLU A 99 5.83 -11.12 21.71
C GLU A 99 6.95 -10.82 20.70
N ARG A 100 6.80 -9.74 19.94
CA ARG A 100 7.84 -9.31 19.00
C ARG A 100 8.91 -8.54 19.76
N GLU A 101 10.18 -8.96 19.65
CA GLU A 101 11.32 -8.23 20.25
C GLU A 101 11.35 -6.76 19.83
N THR A 102 10.96 -6.45 18.58
CA THR A 102 10.86 -5.08 18.08
C THR A 102 9.89 -4.21 18.89
N GLN A 103 8.84 -4.79 19.49
CA GLN A 103 7.90 -4.04 20.33
C GLN A 103 8.48 -3.64 21.68
N LYS A 104 9.51 -4.36 22.16
CA LYS A 104 10.22 -4.02 23.40
C LYS A 104 11.07 -2.77 23.26
N ILE A 105 11.39 -2.37 22.03
CA ILE A 105 12.19 -1.17 21.75
C ILE A 105 11.27 0.06 21.80
N PRO A 106 11.50 1.01 22.74
CA PRO A 106 10.72 2.24 22.80
C PRO A 106 10.86 3.05 21.50
N ARG A 107 9.75 3.66 21.03
CA ARG A 107 9.75 4.47 19.80
C ARG A 107 10.71 5.65 19.88
N THR A 108 10.89 6.21 21.08
CA THR A 108 11.88 7.26 21.36
C THR A 108 13.31 6.82 21.02
N ASN A 109 13.67 5.57 21.32
CA ASN A 109 14.99 5.02 21.02
C ASN A 109 15.18 4.79 19.53
N ILE A 110 14.14 4.34 18.83
CA ILE A 110 14.17 4.23 17.37
C ILE A 110 14.40 5.63 16.75
N PHE A 111 13.68 6.65 17.21
CA PHE A 111 13.87 8.01 16.72
C PHE A 111 15.25 8.58 17.02
N SER A 112 15.84 8.31 18.18
CA SER A 112 17.19 8.78 18.50
C SER A 112 18.24 8.11 17.61
N MET A 113 18.13 6.80 17.39
CA MET A 113 19.01 6.06 16.46
C MET A 113 18.92 6.61 15.04
N LEU A 114 17.70 6.81 14.51
CA LEU A 114 17.51 7.35 13.17
C LEU A 114 18.02 8.78 13.01
N LYS A 115 17.90 9.63 14.05
CA LYS A 115 18.48 10.98 14.04
C LYS A 115 20.00 10.94 14.01
N ASN A 116 20.62 10.10 14.84
CA ASN A 116 22.07 9.98 14.91
C ASN A 116 22.65 9.40 13.61
N ALA A 117 21.90 8.53 12.93
CA ALA A 117 22.25 7.99 11.62
C ALA A 117 22.01 8.98 10.45
N GLY A 118 21.45 10.16 10.70
CA GLY A 118 21.11 11.12 9.65
C GLY A 118 19.87 10.76 8.80
N LEU A 119 19.12 9.72 9.20
CA LEU A 119 17.92 9.23 8.49
C LEU A 119 16.62 9.93 8.90
N ALA A 120 16.61 10.61 10.05
CA ALA A 120 15.46 11.39 10.51
C ALA A 120 15.79 12.88 10.55
N ARG A 121 14.94 13.69 9.90
CA ARG A 121 15.11 15.15 9.84
C ARG A 121 14.95 15.75 11.24
N ARG A 122 15.88 16.62 11.65
CA ARG A 122 15.71 17.46 12.82
C ARG A 122 14.59 18.46 12.50
N ARG A 123 13.46 18.40 13.21
CA ARG A 123 12.47 19.49 13.17
C ARG A 123 13.20 20.75 13.62
N ARG A 124 13.24 21.75 12.74
CA ARG A 124 13.71 23.10 13.06
C ARG A 124 12.62 23.82 13.83
#